data_AF-A0A969L696-F1
#
_entry.id   AF-A0A969L696-F1
#
_cell.length_a   1.000
_cell.length_b   1.000
_cell.length_c   1.000
_cell.angle_alpha   90.00
_cell.angle_beta   90.00
_cell.angle_gamma   90.00
#
_symmetry.space_group_name_H-M   'P 1'
#
loop_
_entity.id
_entity.type
_entity.pdbx_description
1 polymer ?
#
loop_
_entity_poly.entity_id
_entity_poly.type
_entity_poly.pdbx_seq_one_letter_code
_entity_poly.pdbx_strand_id
1 'polypeptide(L)'
;MANIADTYYKLAKYQNALNFAMQSLAIAQATGTNQGIQEASLILAEAYANVGYWREAYEYYEMHAHIKDSTFHKEKTREIQLIETKFAKEKREAEEKMRRERAEELARHAKKHRDNIQYSLIFLIFIGLFISIFIIGKFDIPQYYIESLIFLTLLLVFRFVLILLTSISNDISEGSPLVILGANVVLALLFMPLHKLLEGKLKKKVILEQSNED
;
A
#
# COMPACT_ATOMS: atom_id res chain seq x y z
N MET A 1 45.35 -20.59 -11.64
CA MET A 1 46.44 -21.33 -12.32
C MET A 1 46.45 -21.05 -13.82
N ALA A 2 45.28 -20.90 -14.47
CA ALA A 2 45.15 -20.43 -15.85
C ALA A 2 46.00 -19.18 -16.18
N ASN A 3 45.94 -18.12 -15.36
CA ASN A 3 46.76 -16.90 -15.59
C ASN A 3 48.28 -17.18 -15.57
N ILE A 4 48.73 -18.14 -14.75
CA ILE A 4 50.16 -18.54 -14.69
C ILE A 4 50.52 -19.30 -15.96
N ALA A 5 49.64 -20.20 -16.41
CA ALA A 5 49.83 -20.94 -17.65
C ALA A 5 49.88 -20.01 -18.88
N ASP A 6 48.97 -19.03 -18.95
CA ASP A 6 48.94 -17.99 -19.99
C ASP A 6 50.23 -17.14 -19.99
N THR A 7 50.73 -16.79 -18.80
CA THR A 7 52.00 -16.05 -18.68
C THR A 7 53.18 -16.87 -19.23
N TYR A 8 53.28 -18.16 -18.89
CA TYR A 8 54.32 -19.03 -19.45
C TYR A 8 54.16 -19.26 -20.96
N TYR A 9 52.93 -19.35 -21.44
CA TYR A 9 52.63 -19.45 -22.87
C TYR A 9 53.11 -18.22 -23.63
N LYS A 10 52.78 -17.01 -23.17
CA LYS A 10 53.24 -15.73 -23.74
C LYS A 10 54.75 -15.56 -23.71
N LEU A 11 55.43 -16.19 -22.75
CA LEU A 11 56.89 -16.25 -22.68
C LEU A 11 57.50 -17.36 -23.56
N ALA A 12 56.71 -18.01 -24.42
CA ALA A 12 57.10 -19.15 -25.25
C ALA A 12 57.64 -20.35 -24.46
N LYS A 13 57.37 -20.43 -23.16
CA LYS A 13 57.76 -21.54 -22.27
C LYS A 13 56.64 -22.59 -22.27
N TYR A 14 56.38 -23.17 -23.44
CA TYR A 14 55.21 -24.01 -23.69
C TYR A 14 55.09 -25.22 -22.75
N GLN A 15 56.20 -25.87 -22.38
CA GLN A 15 56.16 -27.01 -21.44
C GLN A 15 55.66 -26.61 -20.05
N ASN A 16 56.04 -25.42 -19.56
CA ASN A 16 55.54 -24.90 -18.29
C ASN A 16 54.06 -24.48 -18.42
N ALA A 17 53.70 -23.87 -19.55
CA ALA A 17 52.31 -23.52 -19.83
C ALA A 17 51.39 -24.75 -19.78
N LEU A 18 51.81 -25.86 -20.42
CA LEU A 18 51.10 -27.14 -20.38
C LEU A 18 50.90 -27.65 -18.95
N ASN A 19 51.96 -27.70 -18.15
CA ASN A 19 51.89 -28.19 -16.77
C ASN A 19 50.89 -27.39 -15.92
N PHE A 20 50.96 -26.05 -15.98
CA PHE A 20 50.06 -25.19 -15.21
C PHE A 20 48.63 -25.17 -15.78
N ALA A 21 48.46 -25.29 -17.10
CA ALA A 21 47.15 -25.36 -17.72
C ALA A 21 46.44 -26.68 -17.41
N MET A 22 47.16 -27.82 -17.38
CA MET A 22 46.60 -29.12 -16.97
C MET A 22 46.14 -29.10 -15.51
N GLN A 23 46.93 -28.50 -14.61
CA GLN A 23 46.51 -28.32 -13.22
C GLN A 23 45.28 -27.40 -13.11
N SER A 24 45.25 -26.32 -13.89
CA SER A 24 44.09 -25.43 -13.94
C SER A 24 42.84 -26.14 -14.44
N LEU A 25 42.96 -26.98 -15.46
CA LEU A 25 41.86 -27.77 -16.00
C LEU A 25 41.33 -28.77 -14.97
N ALA A 26 42.23 -29.49 -14.28
CA ALA A 26 41.84 -30.44 -13.24
C ALA A 26 41.07 -29.78 -12.09
N ILE A 27 41.53 -28.60 -11.63
CA ILE A 27 40.82 -27.81 -10.62
C ILE A 27 39.47 -27.34 -11.15
N ALA A 28 39.43 -26.84 -12.39
CA ALA A 28 38.20 -26.33 -12.98
C ALA A 28 37.14 -27.43 -13.16
N GLN A 29 37.54 -28.64 -13.53
CA GLN A 29 36.68 -29.81 -13.58
C GLN A 29 36.20 -30.24 -12.19
N ALA A 30 37.10 -30.30 -11.21
CA ALA A 30 36.75 -30.66 -9.83
C ALA A 30 35.79 -29.66 -9.17
N THR A 31 35.87 -28.39 -9.57
CA THR A 31 34.99 -27.30 -9.09
C THR A 31 33.76 -27.08 -9.96
N GLY A 32 33.65 -27.75 -11.11
CA GLY A 32 32.57 -27.55 -12.07
C GLY A 32 32.53 -26.16 -12.71
N THR A 33 33.66 -25.48 -12.84
CA THR A 33 33.74 -24.11 -13.36
C THR A 33 33.97 -24.08 -14.86
N ASN A 34 32.89 -23.96 -15.64
CA ASN A 34 32.95 -23.91 -17.11
C ASN A 34 33.92 -22.84 -17.64
N GLN A 35 33.99 -21.67 -17.01
CA GLN A 35 34.93 -20.61 -17.38
C GLN A 35 36.39 -21.07 -17.22
N GLY A 36 36.72 -21.69 -16.09
CA GLY A 36 38.07 -22.21 -15.84
C GLY A 36 38.45 -23.36 -16.78
N ILE A 37 37.47 -24.19 -17.16
CA ILE A 37 37.65 -25.26 -18.16
C ILE A 37 37.93 -24.63 -19.52
N GLN A 38 37.13 -23.64 -19.93
CA GLN A 38 37.24 -22.94 -21.20
C GLN A 38 38.60 -22.23 -21.37
N GLU A 39 39.06 -21.52 -20.32
CA GLU A 39 40.35 -20.82 -20.32
C GLU A 39 41.53 -21.81 -20.37
N ALA A 40 41.50 -22.86 -19.54
CA ALA A 40 42.56 -23.84 -19.48
C ALA A 40 42.67 -24.68 -20.77
N SER A 41 41.54 -25.06 -21.37
CA SER A 41 41.53 -25.83 -22.62
C SER A 41 42.04 -25.02 -23.81
N LEU A 42 41.79 -23.70 -23.85
CA LEU A 42 42.36 -22.83 -24.89
C LEU A 42 43.89 -22.76 -24.78
N ILE A 43 44.41 -22.54 -23.57
CA ILE A 43 45.86 -22.46 -23.33
C ILE A 43 46.54 -23.80 -23.66
N LEU A 44 45.90 -24.93 -23.34
CA LEU A 44 46.39 -26.26 -23.71
C LEU A 44 46.42 -26.43 -25.23
N ALA A 45 45.34 -26.07 -25.93
CA ALA A 45 45.27 -26.16 -27.38
C ALA A 45 46.40 -25.37 -28.06
N GLU A 46 46.59 -24.12 -27.64
CA GLU A 46 47.61 -23.23 -28.16
C GLU A 46 49.03 -23.70 -27.82
N ALA A 47 49.27 -24.13 -26.58
CA ALA A 47 50.58 -24.63 -26.17
C ALA A 47 50.95 -25.93 -26.88
N TYR A 48 50.02 -26.89 -27.02
CA TYR A 48 50.23 -28.15 -27.77
C TYR A 48 50.51 -27.92 -29.25
N ALA A 49 49.82 -26.96 -29.88
CA ALA A 49 50.09 -26.57 -31.27
C ALA A 49 51.53 -26.07 -31.45
N ASN A 50 52.03 -25.24 -30.51
CA ASN A 50 53.37 -24.67 -30.57
C ASN A 50 54.50 -25.69 -30.31
N VAL A 51 54.24 -26.79 -29.60
CA VAL A 51 55.20 -27.89 -29.42
C VAL A 51 55.08 -29.00 -30.49
N GLY A 52 54.14 -28.87 -31.43
CA GLY A 52 53.98 -29.78 -32.57
C GLY A 52 53.05 -30.98 -32.34
N TYR A 53 52.35 -31.03 -31.20
CA TYR A 53 51.36 -32.06 -30.88
C TYR A 53 49.96 -31.63 -31.36
N TRP A 54 49.76 -31.67 -32.67
CA TRP A 54 48.56 -31.14 -33.33
C TRP A 54 47.27 -31.88 -32.97
N ARG A 55 47.35 -33.17 -32.64
CA ARG A 55 46.18 -33.97 -32.26
C ARG A 55 45.63 -33.53 -30.91
N GLU A 56 46.49 -33.44 -29.92
CA GLU A 56 46.17 -32.95 -28.58
C GLU A 56 45.69 -31.51 -28.64
N ALA A 57 46.33 -30.68 -29.46
CA ALA A 57 45.88 -29.30 -29.69
C ALA A 57 44.44 -29.23 -30.19
N TYR A 58 44.08 -30.09 -31.15
CA TYR A 58 42.73 -30.18 -31.69
C TYR A 58 41.72 -30.65 -30.64
N GLU A 59 42.04 -31.69 -29.87
CA GLU A 59 41.17 -32.23 -28.82
C GLU A 59 40.84 -31.17 -27.75
N TYR A 60 41.83 -30.40 -27.30
CA TYR A 60 41.60 -29.31 -26.34
C TYR A 60 40.87 -28.10 -26.96
N TYR A 61 41.06 -27.85 -28.26
CA TYR A 61 40.32 -26.81 -28.97
C TYR A 61 38.84 -27.17 -29.14
N GLU A 62 38.53 -28.42 -29.46
CA GLU A 62 37.16 -28.94 -29.53
C GLU A 62 36.48 -28.83 -28.16
N MET A 63 37.19 -29.21 -27.09
CA MET A 63 36.72 -29.04 -25.72
C MET A 63 36.43 -27.57 -25.38
N HIS A 64 37.31 -26.64 -25.77
CA HIS A 64 37.08 -25.20 -25.59
C HIS A 64 35.79 -24.74 -26.30
N ALA A 65 35.64 -25.11 -27.57
CA ALA A 65 34.50 -24.72 -28.40
C ALA A 65 33.18 -25.23 -27.81
N HIS A 66 33.13 -26.51 -27.41
CA HIS A 66 31.94 -27.11 -26.83
C HIS A 66 31.51 -26.41 -25.53
N ILE A 67 32.45 -26.12 -24.63
CA ILE A 67 32.14 -25.43 -23.36
C ILE A 67 31.74 -23.98 -23.57
N LYS A 68 32.37 -23.29 -24.53
CA LYS A 68 32.02 -21.93 -24.94
C LYS A 68 30.58 -21.87 -25.44
N ASP A 69 30.21 -22.75 -26.36
CA ASP A 69 28.87 -22.77 -26.96
C ASP A 69 27.81 -23.13 -25.92
N SER A 70 28.08 -24.12 -25.05
CA SER A 70 27.20 -24.50 -23.95
C SER A 70 26.95 -23.35 -22.98
N THR A 71 28.01 -22.64 -22.59
CA THR A 71 27.93 -21.51 -21.65
C THR A 71 27.18 -20.33 -22.26
N PHE A 72 27.48 -19.99 -23.52
CA PHE A 72 26.79 -18.93 -24.25
C PHE A 72 25.28 -19.20 -24.40
N HIS A 73 24.91 -20.43 -24.75
CA HIS A 73 23.49 -20.80 -24.88
C HIS A 73 22.76 -20.72 -23.53
N LYS A 74 23.41 -21.15 -22.45
CA LYS A 74 22.86 -21.07 -21.09
C LYS A 74 22.67 -19.62 -20.64
N GLU A 75 23.65 -18.74 -20.88
CA GLU A 75 23.58 -17.32 -20.54
C GLU A 75 22.47 -16.61 -21.30
N LYS A 76 22.40 -16.81 -22.62
CA LYS A 76 21.36 -16.19 -23.47
C LYS A 76 19.96 -16.64 -23.07
N THR A 77 19.77 -17.94 -22.82
CA THR A 77 18.50 -18.48 -22.33
C THR A 77 18.10 -17.86 -20.99
N ARG A 78 19.06 -17.72 -20.07
CA ARG A 78 18.82 -17.10 -18.76
C ARG A 78 18.45 -15.62 -18.89
N GLU A 79 19.13 -14.88 -19.76
CA GLU A 79 18.84 -13.46 -19.99
C GLU A 79 17.42 -13.26 -20.53
N ILE A 80 17.01 -14.06 -21.52
CA ILE A 80 15.64 -14.03 -22.07
C ILE A 80 14.61 -14.30 -20.97
N GLN A 81 14.82 -15.35 -20.17
CA GLN A 81 13.92 -15.70 -19.06
C GLN A 81 13.81 -14.57 -18.02
N LEU A 82 14.92 -13.88 -17.71
CA LEU A 82 14.93 -12.75 -16.78
C LEU A 82 14.12 -11.57 -17.33
N ILE A 83 14.24 -11.28 -18.62
CA ILE A 83 13.47 -10.23 -19.28
C ILE A 83 11.97 -10.55 -19.21
N GLU A 84 11.56 -11.77 -19.58
CA GLU A 84 10.15 -12.20 -19.51
C GLU A 84 9.59 -12.14 -18.09
N THR A 85 10.37 -12.59 -17.11
CA THR A 85 9.97 -12.56 -15.70
C THR A 85 9.79 -11.14 -15.19
N LYS A 86 10.72 -10.22 -15.53
CA LYS A 86 10.61 -8.81 -15.17
C LYS A 86 9.36 -8.17 -15.78
N PHE A 87 9.13 -8.39 -17.07
CA PHE A 87 7.95 -7.85 -17.75
C PHE A 87 6.63 -8.40 -17.19
N ALA A 88 6.57 -9.71 -16.93
CA ALA A 88 5.40 -10.34 -16.31
C ALA A 88 5.14 -9.79 -14.90
N LYS A 89 6.21 -9.51 -14.14
CA LYS A 89 6.11 -8.89 -12.81
C LYS A 89 5.58 -7.45 -12.90
N GLU A 90 6.17 -6.62 -13.75
CA GLU A 90 5.73 -5.22 -13.93
C GLU A 90 4.26 -5.15 -14.37
N LYS A 91 3.84 -6.03 -15.28
CA LYS A 91 2.43 -6.11 -15.71
C LYS A 91 1.50 -6.48 -14.57
N ARG A 92 1.86 -7.47 -13.74
CA ARG A 92 1.07 -7.87 -12.56
C ARG A 92 0.98 -6.74 -11.55
N GLU A 93 2.09 -6.06 -11.26
CA GLU A 93 2.11 -4.93 -10.32
C GLU A 93 1.24 -3.77 -10.82
N ALA A 94 1.28 -3.47 -12.12
CA ALA A 94 0.40 -2.47 -12.73
C ALA A 94 -1.09 -2.86 -12.64
N GLU A 95 -1.43 -4.12 -12.93
CA GLU A 95 -2.80 -4.63 -12.81
C GLU A 95 -3.30 -4.60 -11.35
N GLU A 96 -2.46 -4.98 -10.40
CA GLU A 96 -2.77 -4.92 -8.97
C GLU A 96 -2.96 -3.47 -8.50
N LYS A 97 -2.11 -2.54 -8.94
CA LYS A 97 -2.25 -1.12 -8.62
C LYS A 97 -3.59 -0.57 -9.12
N MET A 98 -3.94 -0.84 -10.38
CA MET A 98 -5.24 -0.44 -10.93
C MET A 98 -6.42 -1.07 -10.18
N ARG A 99 -6.28 -2.34 -9.76
CA ARG A 99 -7.32 -3.02 -8.97
C ARG A 99 -7.48 -2.40 -7.59
N ARG A 100 -6.38 -2.03 -6.93
CA ARG A 100 -6.40 -1.33 -5.64
C ARG A 100 -7.04 0.04 -5.75
N GLU A 101 -6.66 0.84 -6.74
CA GLU A 101 -7.24 2.16 -6.99
C GLU A 101 -8.76 2.10 -7.21
N ARG A 102 -9.24 1.13 -8.02
CA ARG A 102 -10.69 0.90 -8.21
C ARG A 102 -11.40 0.46 -6.93
N ALA A 103 -10.78 -0.42 -6.14
CA ALA A 103 -11.36 -0.88 -4.88
C ALA A 103 -11.46 0.27 -3.86
N GLU A 104 -10.45 1.11 -3.77
CA GLU A 104 -10.47 2.32 -2.95
C GLU A 104 -11.51 3.32 -3.44
N GLU A 105 -11.64 3.51 -4.76
CA GLU A 105 -12.66 4.40 -5.32
C GLU A 105 -14.07 3.92 -4.98
N LEU A 106 -14.36 2.64 -5.16
CA LEU A 106 -15.63 2.02 -4.75
C LEU A 106 -15.87 2.19 -3.25
N ALA A 107 -14.84 2.02 -2.41
CA ALA A 107 -14.94 2.25 -0.98
C ALA A 107 -15.20 3.73 -0.63
N ARG A 108 -14.57 4.68 -1.35
CA ARG A 108 -14.82 6.12 -1.20
C ARG A 108 -16.25 6.48 -1.58
N HIS A 109 -16.74 5.97 -2.72
CA HIS A 109 -18.13 6.15 -3.15
C HIS A 109 -19.10 5.57 -2.12
N ALA A 110 -18.86 4.34 -1.64
CA ALA A 110 -19.69 3.71 -0.61
C ALA A 110 -19.69 4.50 0.72
N LYS A 111 -18.54 5.04 1.14
CA LYS A 111 -18.45 5.89 2.35
C LYS A 111 -19.25 7.18 2.17
N LYS A 112 -19.11 7.86 1.04
CA LYS A 112 -19.85 9.11 0.74
C LYS A 112 -21.37 8.89 0.72
N HIS A 113 -21.84 7.77 0.16
CA HIS A 113 -23.26 7.43 0.19
C HIS A 113 -23.77 7.18 1.61
N ARG A 114 -22.99 6.49 2.45
CA ARG A 114 -23.35 6.25 3.86
C ARG A 114 -23.50 7.56 4.63
N ASP A 115 -22.57 8.49 4.45
CA ASP A 115 -22.56 9.76 5.16
C ASP A 115 -23.71 10.66 4.70
N ASN A 116 -23.94 10.77 3.38
CA ASN A 116 -25.04 11.57 2.83
C ASN A 116 -26.42 11.07 3.31
N ILE A 117 -26.64 9.76 3.38
CA ILE A 117 -27.89 9.19 3.89
C ILE A 117 -28.09 9.55 5.38
N GLN A 118 -27.03 9.49 6.18
CA GLN A 118 -27.09 9.87 7.60
C GLN A 118 -27.44 11.35 7.77
N TYR A 119 -26.83 12.24 6.99
CA TYR A 119 -27.13 13.67 7.04
C TYR A 119 -28.56 13.98 6.56
N SER A 120 -29.05 13.31 5.51
CA SER A 120 -30.44 13.47 5.04
C SER A 120 -31.47 13.03 6.09
N LEU A 121 -31.21 11.94 6.82
CA LEU A 121 -32.09 11.48 7.90
C LEU A 121 -32.14 12.49 9.05
N ILE A 122 -31.00 13.05 9.44
CA ILE A 122 -30.95 14.08 10.50
C ILE A 122 -31.68 15.36 10.06
N PHE A 123 -31.51 15.78 8.82
CA PHE A 123 -32.21 16.94 8.26
C PHE A 123 -33.74 16.78 8.30
N LEU A 124 -34.25 15.59 7.96
CA LEU A 124 -35.70 15.29 8.05
C LEU A 124 -36.22 15.36 9.49
N ILE A 125 -35.43 14.90 10.47
CA ILE A 125 -35.79 14.99 11.89
C ILE A 125 -35.86 16.45 12.34
N PHE A 126 -34.92 17.30 11.89
CA PHE A 126 -34.94 18.74 12.17
C PHE A 126 -36.18 19.44 11.62
N ILE A 127 -36.59 19.10 10.39
CA ILE A 127 -37.82 19.63 9.78
C ILE A 127 -39.05 19.21 10.61
N GLY A 128 -39.14 17.94 10.99
CA GLY A 128 -40.24 17.45 11.83
C GLY A 128 -40.33 18.16 13.18
N LEU A 129 -39.19 18.45 13.79
CA LEU A 129 -39.10 19.24 15.01
C LEU A 129 -39.61 20.67 14.82
N PHE A 130 -39.21 21.32 13.74
CA PHE A 130 -39.64 22.69 13.44
C PHE A 130 -41.16 22.78 13.22
N ILE A 131 -41.73 21.77 12.55
CA ILE A 131 -43.18 21.64 12.35
C ILE A 131 -43.89 21.42 13.68
N SER A 132 -43.34 20.59 14.57
CA SER A 132 -43.94 20.35 15.90
C SER A 132 -44.03 21.62 16.74
N ILE A 133 -43.01 22.48 16.70
CA ILE A 133 -43.02 23.79 17.40
C ILE A 133 -44.10 24.71 16.85
N PHE A 134 -44.28 24.73 15.52
CA PHE A 134 -45.31 25.55 14.88
C PHE A 134 -46.73 25.07 15.20
N ILE A 135 -46.94 23.76 15.34
CA ILE A 135 -48.23 23.19 15.76
C ILE A 135 -48.53 23.56 17.21
N ILE A 136 -47.53 23.56 18.10
CA ILE A 136 -47.71 23.89 19.53
C ILE A 136 -48.21 25.32 19.74
N GLY A 137 -47.78 26.28 18.92
CA GLY A 137 -48.28 27.66 18.99
C GLY A 137 -49.75 27.83 18.57
N LYS A 138 -50.44 26.76 18.14
CA LYS A 138 -51.85 26.78 17.72
C LYS A 138 -52.77 25.91 18.58
N PHE A 139 -52.25 25.19 19.57
CA PHE A 139 -53.02 24.24 20.39
C PHE A 139 -52.71 24.44 21.88
N ASP A 140 -53.73 24.41 22.73
CA ASP A 140 -53.61 24.46 24.20
C ASP A 140 -53.05 23.15 24.77
N ILE A 141 -51.76 22.96 24.62
CA ILE A 141 -51.06 21.77 25.07
C ILE A 141 -50.71 21.92 26.57
N PRO A 142 -51.03 20.91 27.41
CA PRO A 142 -50.66 20.93 28.82
C PRO A 142 -49.15 21.09 29.02
N GLN A 143 -48.76 21.90 30.01
CA GLN A 143 -47.37 22.33 30.25
C GLN A 143 -46.35 21.17 30.37
N TYR A 144 -46.78 19.98 30.80
CA TYR A 144 -45.94 18.78 30.87
C TYR A 144 -45.42 18.31 29.48
N TYR A 145 -46.24 18.40 28.43
CA TYR A 145 -45.83 18.02 27.09
C TYR A 145 -44.85 19.03 26.48
N ILE A 146 -44.96 20.31 26.85
CA ILE A 146 -44.04 21.36 26.42
C ILE A 146 -42.64 21.10 26.97
N GLU A 147 -42.51 20.76 28.26
CA GLU A 147 -41.22 20.41 28.86
C GLU A 147 -40.59 19.17 28.21
N SER A 148 -41.37 18.10 28.02
CA SER A 148 -40.90 16.87 27.38
C SER A 148 -40.47 17.10 25.93
N LEU A 149 -41.18 17.96 25.20
CA LEU A 149 -40.90 18.24 23.80
C LEU A 149 -39.69 19.16 23.61
N ILE A 150 -39.51 20.16 24.50
CA ILE A 150 -38.28 20.98 24.54
C ILE A 150 -37.08 20.09 24.84
N PHE A 151 -37.20 19.20 25.82
CA PHE A 151 -36.14 18.24 26.15
C PHE A 151 -35.80 17.33 24.96
N LEU A 152 -36.80 16.77 24.28
CA LEU A 152 -36.64 15.92 23.10
C LEU A 152 -35.95 16.66 21.94
N THR A 153 -36.39 17.90 21.67
CA THR A 153 -35.82 18.78 20.63
C THR A 153 -34.35 19.04 20.92
N LEU A 154 -34.05 19.41 22.16
CA LEU A 154 -32.71 19.75 22.57
C LEU A 154 -31.78 18.53 22.57
N LEU A 155 -32.27 17.35 22.99
CA LEU A 155 -31.56 16.09 22.92
C LEU A 155 -31.17 15.72 21.48
N LEU A 156 -32.05 15.99 20.51
CA LEU A 156 -31.77 15.79 19.09
C LEU A 156 -30.69 16.74 18.56
N VAL A 157 -30.76 18.02 18.93
CA VAL A 157 -29.73 19.01 18.59
C VAL A 157 -28.38 18.62 19.20
N PHE A 158 -28.35 18.21 20.46
CA PHE A 158 -27.14 17.71 21.12
C PHE A 158 -26.53 16.53 20.37
N ARG A 159 -27.36 15.55 20.02
CA ARG A 159 -26.92 14.38 19.27
C ARG A 159 -26.34 14.76 17.92
N PHE A 160 -26.92 15.76 17.24
CA PHE A 160 -26.38 16.28 15.99
C PHE A 160 -25.02 16.96 16.18
N VAL A 161 -24.85 17.78 17.22
CA VAL A 161 -23.56 18.43 17.50
C VAL A 161 -22.49 17.40 17.84
N LEU A 162 -22.82 16.35 18.60
CA LEU A 162 -21.90 15.23 18.84
C LEU A 162 -21.44 14.58 17.53
N ILE A 163 -22.36 14.35 16.58
CA ILE A 163 -22.03 13.76 15.27
C ILE A 163 -21.09 14.68 14.47
N LEU A 164 -21.36 15.99 14.41
CA LEU A 164 -20.47 16.95 13.75
C LEU A 164 -19.09 16.99 14.39
N LEU A 165 -19.03 16.93 15.72
CA LEU A 165 -17.79 16.96 16.47
C LEU A 165 -16.95 15.70 16.19
N THR A 166 -17.59 14.53 16.11
CA THR A 166 -16.91 13.29 15.68
C THR A 166 -16.43 13.35 14.23
N SER A 167 -17.18 13.99 13.32
CA SER A 167 -16.76 14.17 11.92
C SER A 167 -15.54 15.09 11.79
N ILE A 168 -15.55 16.23 12.47
CA ILE A 168 -14.42 17.19 12.47
C ILE A 168 -13.18 16.56 13.12
N SER A 169 -13.36 15.82 14.22
CA SER A 169 -12.24 15.17 14.91
C SER A 169 -11.56 14.10 14.06
N ASN A 170 -12.29 13.40 13.19
CA ASN A 170 -11.71 12.34 12.34
C ASN A 170 -10.86 12.88 11.19
N ASP A 171 -11.06 14.13 10.75
CA ASP A 171 -10.25 14.77 9.71
C ASP A 171 -8.98 15.45 10.27
N ILE A 172 -8.99 15.84 11.56
CA ILE A 172 -7.88 16.57 12.21
C ILE A 172 -7.03 15.67 13.11
N SER A 173 -7.64 14.67 13.76
CA SER A 173 -6.95 13.76 14.68
C SER A 173 -6.99 12.34 14.13
N GLU A 174 -5.81 11.76 13.93
CA GLU A 174 -5.58 10.36 13.61
C GLU A 174 -6.08 9.42 14.73
N GLY A 175 -7.38 9.38 14.98
CA GLY A 175 -8.04 8.34 15.78
C GLY A 175 -7.79 8.35 17.29
N SER A 176 -7.28 9.42 17.90
CA SER A 176 -7.10 9.52 19.37
C SER A 176 -8.46 9.48 20.11
N PRO A 177 -8.81 8.37 20.81
CA PRO A 177 -10.13 8.25 21.45
C PRO A 177 -10.32 9.22 22.62
N LEU A 178 -9.22 9.68 23.24
CA LEU A 178 -9.25 10.62 24.35
C LEU A 178 -9.73 12.01 23.95
N VAL A 179 -9.36 12.50 22.75
CA VAL A 179 -9.74 13.84 22.30
C VAL A 179 -11.24 13.92 22.03
N ILE A 180 -11.79 12.86 21.41
CA ILE A 180 -13.23 12.72 21.15
C ILE A 180 -14.01 12.71 22.47
N LEU A 181 -13.54 11.93 23.46
CA LEU A 181 -14.17 11.87 24.78
C LEU A 181 -14.12 13.22 25.50
N GLY A 182 -12.97 13.90 25.49
CA GLY A 182 -12.82 15.22 26.09
C GLY A 182 -13.78 16.24 25.51
N ALA A 183 -13.89 16.30 24.19
CA ALA A 183 -14.80 17.24 23.53
C ALA A 183 -16.28 16.93 23.77
N ASN A 184 -16.67 15.65 23.82
CA ASN A 184 -18.04 15.25 24.16
C ASN A 184 -18.42 15.65 25.59
N VAL A 185 -17.49 15.54 26.54
CA VAL A 185 -17.71 15.96 27.94
C VAL A 185 -17.89 17.48 28.03
N VAL A 186 -17.04 18.26 27.36
CA VAL A 186 -17.16 19.72 27.32
C VAL A 186 -18.50 20.15 26.72
N LEU A 187 -18.93 19.49 25.64
CA LEU A 187 -20.22 19.78 25.01
C LEU A 187 -21.40 19.45 25.94
N ALA A 188 -21.36 18.32 26.64
CA ALA A 188 -22.39 17.94 27.60
C ALA A 188 -22.51 18.95 28.75
N LEU A 189 -21.38 19.49 29.22
CA LEU A 189 -21.36 20.54 30.24
C LEU A 189 -21.96 21.86 29.73
N LEU A 190 -21.73 22.23 28.46
CA LEU A 190 -22.32 23.42 27.83
C LEU A 190 -23.81 23.26 27.52
N PHE A 191 -24.27 22.02 27.35
CA PHE A 191 -25.66 21.71 27.04
C PHE A 191 -26.62 22.03 28.18
N MET A 192 -26.21 21.75 29.42
CA MET A 192 -27.04 21.91 30.61
C MET A 192 -27.52 23.37 30.85
N PRO A 193 -26.66 24.41 30.78
CA PRO A 193 -27.12 25.79 30.90
C PRO A 193 -27.96 26.23 29.68
N LEU A 194 -27.64 25.73 28.48
CA LEU A 194 -28.40 26.04 27.26
C LEU A 194 -29.85 25.53 27.35
N HIS A 195 -30.04 24.33 27.91
CA HIS A 195 -31.37 23.75 28.14
C HIS A 195 -32.25 24.66 29.00
N LYS A 196 -31.73 25.08 30.16
CA LYS A 196 -32.46 25.94 31.10
C LYS A 196 -32.85 27.29 30.48
N LEU A 197 -31.98 27.88 29.67
CA LEU A 197 -32.26 29.17 29.01
C LEU A 197 -33.37 29.05 27.97
N LEU A 198 -33.36 27.99 27.16
CA LEU A 198 -34.39 27.74 26.14
C LEU A 198 -35.74 27.42 26.76
N GLU A 199 -35.75 26.59 27.81
CA GLU A 199 -36.95 26.28 28.57
C GLU A 199 -37.59 27.54 29.16
N GLY A 200 -36.78 28.41 29.79
CA GLY A 200 -37.25 29.66 30.37
C GLY A 200 -37.81 30.66 29.34
N LYS A 201 -37.22 30.73 28.13
CA LYS A 201 -37.71 31.61 27.05
C LYS A 201 -39.00 31.09 26.41
N LEU A 202 -39.09 29.80 26.15
CA LEU A 202 -40.26 29.19 25.53
C LEU A 202 -41.46 29.18 26.48
N LYS A 203 -41.26 28.85 27.77
CA LYS A 203 -42.31 28.96 28.78
C LYS A 203 -42.90 30.36 28.84
N LYS A 204 -42.05 31.40 28.87
CA LYS A 204 -42.51 32.79 28.86
C LYS A 204 -43.30 33.14 27.60
N LYS A 205 -42.85 32.67 26.43
CA LYS A 205 -43.51 32.95 25.15
C LYS A 205 -44.88 32.29 25.04
N VAL A 206 -44.98 31.00 25.40
CA VAL A 206 -46.25 30.27 25.38
C VAL A 206 -47.26 30.87 26.38
N ILE A 207 -46.82 31.20 27.60
CA ILE A 207 -47.69 31.82 28.61
C ILE A 207 -48.19 33.21 28.15
N LEU A 208 -47.36 33.99 27.45
CA LEU A 208 -47.73 35.31 26.91
C LEU A 208 -48.67 35.23 25.69
N GLU A 209 -48.55 34.19 24.86
CA GLU A 209 -49.46 33.95 23.73
C GLU A 209 -50.83 33.45 24.25
N GLN A 210 -50.86 32.61 25.28
CA GLN A 210 -52.12 32.17 25.93
C GLN A 210 -52.81 33.30 26.72
N SER A 211 -52.07 34.24 27.32
CA SER A 211 -52.67 35.36 28.06
C SER A 211 -53.17 36.52 27.17
N ASN A 212 -52.89 36.48 25.87
CA ASN A 212 -53.34 37.51 24.90
C ASN A 212 -54.60 37.07 24.11
N GLU A 213 -55.07 35.83 24.29
CA GLU A 213 -56.30 35.31 23.68
C GLU A 213 -57.52 35.28 24.64
N ASP A 214 -57.32 35.60 25.93
CA ASP A 214 -58.38 35.87 26.93
C ASP A 214 -58.74 37.36 26.99
#